data_AF-E8T5A2-F1
#
_entry.id   AF-E8T5A2-F1
#
_cell.length_a   1.000
_cell.length_b   1.000
_cell.length_c   1.000
_cell.angle_alpha   90.00
_cell.angle_beta   90.00
_cell.angle_gamma   90.00
#
_symmetry.space_group_name_H-M   'P 1'
#
loop_
_entity.id
_entity.type
_entity.pdbx_description
1 polymer ?
#
loop_
_entity_poly.entity_id
_entity_poly.type
_entity_poly.pdbx_seq_one_letter_code
_entity_poly.pdbx_strand_id
1 'polypeptide(L)'
;MDEREALLNYYREISQFLEDHFEGFRLGGPYDMEVIRQWFRYNLPPYYLLRLKDELPESFTLRDIGDFVLRRFLSERNVSFVPSPVGPSSALERLALRVREILGELGVSDFSIAERILELAADDDLLEVEKELYSLEKHFFKLLAARSPYAKECREFARKKLEPFRTRWSDKVLALTEQALVKRCLWEKHNVPEFTTATVT
;
A
#
# COMPACT_ATOMS: atom_id res chain seq x y z
N MET A 1 -9.39 19.99 15.03
CA MET A 1 -8.03 20.39 14.61
C MET A 1 -7.69 19.52 13.42
N ASP A 2 -7.35 20.11 12.27
CA ASP A 2 -7.10 19.38 11.03
C ASP A 2 -5.84 18.50 11.21
N GLU A 3 -5.94 17.21 10.93
CA GLU A 3 -4.83 16.25 11.03
C GLU A 3 -3.63 16.70 10.18
N ARG A 4 -3.91 17.38 9.07
CA ARG A 4 -2.90 17.99 8.21
C ARG A 4 -2.14 19.12 8.90
N GLU A 5 -2.85 19.96 9.67
CA GLU A 5 -2.25 21.08 10.40
C GLU A 5 -1.39 20.58 11.57
N ALA A 6 -1.84 19.53 12.25
CA ALA A 6 -1.08 18.88 13.31
C ALA A 6 0.23 18.24 12.80
N LEU A 7 0.19 17.55 11.67
CA LEU A 7 1.38 16.96 11.04
C LEU A 7 2.39 18.03 10.60
N LEU A 8 1.92 19.16 10.05
CA LEU A 8 2.79 20.26 9.63
C LEU A 8 3.45 20.96 10.82
N ASN A 9 2.74 21.11 11.93
CA ASN A 9 3.31 21.66 13.16
C ASN A 9 4.38 20.71 13.73
N TYR A 10 4.10 19.41 13.75
CA TYR A 10 5.06 18.40 14.18
C TYR A 10 6.31 18.33 13.28
N TYR A 11 6.15 18.48 11.97
CA TYR A 11 7.27 18.58 11.04
C TYR A 11 8.20 19.75 11.37
N ARG A 12 7.64 20.93 11.62
CA ARG A 12 8.42 22.12 11.99
C ARG A 12 9.16 21.91 13.31
N GLU A 13 8.46 21.33 14.29
CA GLU A 13 9.03 21.06 15.61
C GLU A 13 10.21 20.09 15.54
N ILE A 14 10.06 18.95 14.84
CA ILE A 14 11.14 17.96 14.66
C ILE A 14 12.31 18.55 13.85
N SER A 15 12.02 19.24 12.75
CA SER A 15 13.07 19.81 11.87
C SER A 15 13.90 20.85 12.62
N GLN A 16 13.24 21.79 13.31
CA GLN A 16 13.92 22.80 14.10
C GLN A 16 14.71 22.17 15.25
N PHE A 17 14.14 21.17 15.92
CA PHE A 17 14.83 20.46 16.99
C PHE A 17 16.12 19.78 16.52
N LEU A 18 16.08 19.14 15.34
CA LEU A 18 17.24 18.48 14.74
C LEU A 18 18.32 19.49 14.31
N GLU A 19 17.92 20.60 13.69
CA GLU A 19 18.83 21.69 13.31
C GLU A 19 19.51 22.32 14.53
N ASP A 20 18.78 22.50 15.63
CA ASP A 20 19.31 23.13 16.85
C ASP A 20 20.29 22.23 17.63
N HIS A 21 20.19 20.91 17.51
CA HIS A 21 20.92 19.95 18.38
C HIS A 21 21.90 19.03 17.65
N PHE A 22 21.84 18.95 16.31
CA PHE A 22 22.67 18.05 15.50
C PHE A 22 23.30 18.79 14.32
N GLU A 23 24.56 19.22 14.46
CA GLU A 23 25.27 20.00 13.44
C GLU A 23 25.45 19.26 12.09
N GLY A 24 25.46 17.92 12.10
CA GLY A 24 25.59 17.10 10.90
C GLY A 24 24.27 16.72 10.22
N PHE A 25 23.14 17.20 10.74
CA PHE A 25 21.83 16.93 10.17
C PHE A 25 21.63 17.67 8.84
N ARG A 26 21.04 16.98 7.86
CA ARG A 26 20.61 17.58 6.59
C ARG A 26 19.23 17.08 6.20
N LEU A 27 18.38 17.99 5.74
CA LEU A 27 17.11 17.63 5.10
C LEU A 27 17.41 16.95 3.74
N GLY A 28 16.93 15.71 3.60
CA GLY A 28 17.13 14.83 2.45
C GLY A 28 16.06 14.92 1.36
N GLY A 29 15.08 15.82 1.49
CA GLY A 29 14.07 16.10 0.47
C GLY A 29 12.76 15.33 0.70
N PRO A 30 12.05 14.85 -0.34
CA PRO A 30 10.65 14.39 -0.22
C PRO A 30 10.43 13.19 0.72
N TYR A 31 11.48 12.44 1.05
CA TYR A 31 11.44 11.29 1.97
C TYR A 31 11.39 11.69 3.45
N ASP A 32 11.76 12.92 3.79
CA ASP A 32 11.75 13.42 5.16
C ASP A 32 10.33 13.46 5.73
N MET A 33 9.37 13.91 4.91
CA MET A 33 7.95 13.96 5.29
C MET A 33 7.35 12.59 5.57
N GLU A 34 7.89 11.53 4.97
CA GLU A 34 7.42 10.17 5.19
C GLU A 34 7.87 9.67 6.56
N VAL A 35 9.16 9.82 6.89
CA VAL A 35 9.72 9.50 8.22
C VAL A 35 8.99 10.28 9.32
N ILE A 36 8.79 11.59 9.11
CA ILE A 36 8.07 12.46 10.06
C ILE A 36 6.64 11.98 10.26
N ARG A 37 5.93 11.58 9.19
CA ARG A 37 4.56 11.08 9.30
C ARG A 37 4.49 9.81 10.13
N GLN A 38 5.46 8.92 10.00
CA GLN A 38 5.52 7.70 10.79
C GLN A 38 5.77 8.00 12.27
N TRP A 39 6.76 8.83 12.56
CA TRP A 39 7.06 9.28 13.90
C TRP A 39 5.86 9.97 14.56
N PHE A 40 5.11 10.79 13.81
CA PHE A 40 3.88 11.43 14.25
C PHE A 40 2.80 10.40 14.65
N ARG A 41 2.57 9.36 13.83
CA ARG A 41 1.58 8.30 14.13
C ARG A 41 1.87 7.57 15.44
N TYR A 42 3.14 7.40 15.76
CA TYR A 42 3.56 6.75 17.01
C TYR A 42 3.78 7.73 18.17
N ASN A 43 3.47 9.02 17.98
CA ASN A 43 3.70 10.08 18.94
C ASN A 43 5.14 10.10 19.48
N LEU A 44 6.11 10.01 18.56
CA LEU A 44 7.52 10.06 18.92
C LEU A 44 7.88 11.49 19.36
N PRO A 45 8.36 11.71 20.59
CA PRO A 45 8.70 13.04 21.06
C PRO A 45 10.05 13.50 20.46
N PRO A 46 10.19 14.77 20.02
CA PRO A 46 11.46 15.28 19.48
C PRO A 46 12.65 15.06 20.41
N TYR A 47 12.45 15.26 21.73
CA TYR A 47 13.49 15.07 22.75
C TYR A 47 14.03 13.65 22.84
N TYR A 48 13.32 12.64 22.31
CA TYR A 48 13.79 11.26 22.33
C TYR A 48 15.07 11.10 21.48
N LEU A 49 15.23 11.90 20.44
CA LEU A 49 16.41 11.88 19.56
C LEU A 49 17.70 12.22 20.31
N LEU A 50 17.65 13.09 21.33
CA LEU A 50 18.82 13.41 22.16
C LEU A 50 19.34 12.20 22.95
N ARG A 51 18.46 11.26 23.30
CA ARG A 51 18.87 10.04 24.02
C ARG A 51 19.68 9.10 23.15
N LEU A 52 19.51 9.20 21.83
CA LEU A 52 20.20 8.38 20.84
C LEU A 52 21.43 9.09 20.28
N LYS A 53 21.81 10.27 20.80
CA LYS A 53 22.86 11.11 20.22
C LYS A 53 24.18 10.37 19.98
N ASP A 54 24.59 9.51 20.91
CA ASP A 54 25.84 8.75 20.81
C ASP A 54 25.74 7.53 19.88
N GLU A 55 24.52 7.14 19.50
CA GLU A 55 24.22 6.03 18.58
C GLU A 55 23.96 6.52 17.15
N LEU A 56 23.75 7.83 16.96
CA LEU A 56 23.52 8.43 15.65
C LEU A 56 24.85 8.73 14.93
N PRO A 57 24.89 8.64 13.60
CA PRO A 57 26.06 9.05 12.83
C PRO A 57 26.40 10.53 13.04
N GLU A 58 27.67 10.91 12.87
CA GLU A 58 28.08 12.33 12.92
C GLU A 58 27.40 13.18 11.84
N SER A 59 27.01 12.58 10.72
CA SER A 59 26.22 13.22 9.66
C SER A 59 25.16 12.27 9.14
N PHE A 60 23.91 12.74 9.06
CA PHE A 60 22.77 11.90 8.71
C PHE A 60 21.61 12.70 8.12
N THR A 61 20.74 12.00 7.41
CA THR A 61 19.41 12.46 7.00
C THR A 61 18.33 11.73 7.79
N LEU A 62 17.09 12.21 7.77
CA LEU A 62 15.97 11.51 8.40
C LEU A 62 15.77 10.10 7.83
N ARG A 63 16.11 9.88 6.56
CA ARG A 63 16.03 8.56 5.93
C ARG A 63 17.01 7.56 6.55
N ASP A 64 18.20 8.00 6.91
CA ASP A 64 19.25 7.12 7.43
C ASP A 64 18.91 6.62 8.84
N ILE A 65 18.21 7.44 9.62
CA ILE A 65 17.94 7.18 11.05
C ILE A 65 16.47 6.83 11.33
N GLY A 66 15.58 7.05 10.37
CA GLY A 66 14.12 6.98 10.51
C GLY A 66 13.63 5.68 11.14
N ASP A 67 14.04 4.55 10.54
CA ASP A 67 13.68 3.22 10.98
C ASP A 67 14.36 2.85 12.29
N PHE A 68 15.65 3.19 12.45
CA PHE A 68 16.42 2.88 13.65
C PHE A 68 15.81 3.52 14.90
N VAL A 69 15.56 4.83 14.83
CA VAL A 69 14.98 5.61 15.93
C VAL A 69 13.61 5.06 16.31
N LEU A 70 12.76 4.80 15.32
CA LEU A 70 11.40 4.34 15.58
C LEU A 70 11.38 2.90 16.10
N ARG A 71 12.27 2.01 15.63
CA ARG A 71 12.44 0.65 16.20
C ARG A 71 12.82 0.71 17.67
N ARG A 72 13.80 1.56 18.00
CA ARG A 72 14.27 1.72 19.37
C ARG A 72 13.15 2.22 20.27
N PHE A 73 12.45 3.27 19.83
CA PHE A 73 11.34 3.87 20.56
C PHE A 73 10.19 2.88 20.84
N LEU A 74 9.81 2.07 19.85
CA LEU A 74 8.73 1.10 20.01
C LEU A 74 9.16 -0.12 20.83
N SER A 75 10.43 -0.54 20.70
CA SER A 75 11.00 -1.63 21.52
C SER A 75 11.01 -1.29 23.02
N GLU A 76 11.33 -0.05 23.39
CA GLU A 76 11.30 0.42 24.78
C GLU A 76 9.88 0.51 25.35
N ARG A 77 8.88 0.62 24.48
CA ARG A 77 7.47 0.71 24.86
C ARG A 77 6.74 -0.64 24.87
N ASN A 78 7.43 -1.75 24.58
CA ASN A 78 6.83 -3.06 24.33
C ASN A 78 5.71 -3.00 23.26
N VAL A 79 5.80 -2.05 22.33
CA VAL A 79 4.89 -1.93 21.19
C VAL A 79 5.60 -2.58 20.01
N SER A 80 4.94 -3.53 19.36
CA SER A 80 5.48 -4.15 18.14
C SER A 80 5.71 -3.04 17.09
N PHE A 81 6.98 -2.82 16.74
CA PHE A 81 7.33 -1.92 15.65
C PHE A 81 6.74 -2.47 14.36
N VAL A 82 5.75 -1.78 13.81
CA VAL A 82 5.35 -1.96 12.42
C VAL A 82 6.10 -0.88 11.63
N PRO A 83 7.21 -1.23 10.95
CA PRO A 83 7.88 -0.31 10.05
C PRO A 83 6.87 0.20 9.05
N SER A 84 7.01 1.43 8.63
CA SER A 84 6.35 1.88 7.41
C SER A 84 7.49 2.06 6.39
N PRO A 85 7.58 1.20 5.36
CA PRO A 85 8.70 1.27 4.41
C PRO A 85 8.24 1.52 2.98
N VAL A 86 9.03 2.32 2.29
CA VAL A 86 9.19 2.27 0.83
C VAL A 86 9.66 0.85 0.48
N GLY A 87 8.76 0.03 -0.05
CA GLY A 87 8.99 -1.38 -0.39
C GLY A 87 7.70 -2.09 -0.83
N PRO A 88 7.78 -3.35 -1.32
CA PRO A 88 6.64 -4.12 -1.84
C PRO A 88 5.47 -4.27 -0.83
N SER A 89 5.78 -4.23 0.47
CA SER A 89 4.80 -4.19 1.57
C SER A 89 3.86 -2.97 1.48
N SER A 90 4.35 -1.79 1.06
CA SER A 90 3.52 -0.60 0.81
C SER A 90 2.58 -0.72 -0.38
N ALA A 91 2.96 -1.52 -1.39
CA ALA A 91 2.09 -1.80 -2.52
C ALA A 91 0.92 -2.69 -2.09
N LEU A 92 1.20 -3.70 -1.25
CA LEU A 92 0.18 -4.56 -0.66
C LEU A 92 -0.73 -3.82 0.32
N GLU A 93 -0.20 -2.91 1.13
CA GLU A 93 -1.02 -2.04 1.98
C GLU A 93 -1.96 -1.14 1.16
N ARG A 94 -1.47 -0.50 0.10
CA ARG A 94 -2.29 0.30 -0.82
C ARG A 94 -3.35 -0.56 -1.52
N LEU A 95 -2.96 -1.76 -1.95
CA LEU A 95 -3.86 -2.72 -2.57
C LEU A 95 -4.97 -3.12 -1.59
N ALA A 96 -4.63 -3.47 -0.35
CA ALA A 96 -5.57 -3.85 0.69
C ALA A 96 -6.55 -2.72 1.01
N LEU A 97 -6.06 -1.49 1.17
CA LEU A 97 -6.91 -0.31 1.38
C LEU A 97 -7.90 -0.13 0.23
N ARG A 98 -7.42 -0.20 -1.01
CA ARG A 98 -8.27 -0.02 -2.18
C ARG A 98 -9.30 -1.14 -2.35
N VAL A 99 -8.89 -2.39 -2.10
CA VAL A 99 -9.80 -3.55 -2.08
C VAL A 99 -10.87 -3.36 -1.02
N ARG A 100 -10.51 -2.88 0.18
CA ARG A 100 -11.46 -2.63 1.28
C ARG A 100 -12.47 -1.55 0.93
N GLU A 101 -12.03 -0.43 0.35
CA GLU A 101 -12.92 0.63 -0.14
C GLU A 101 -13.95 0.09 -1.12
N ILE A 102 -13.50 -0.64 -2.14
CA ILE A 102 -14.37 -1.19 -3.17
C ILE A 102 -15.34 -2.22 -2.58
N LEU A 103 -14.91 -3.09 -1.67
CA LEU A 103 -15.81 -4.01 -0.98
C LEU A 103 -16.90 -3.26 -0.20
N GLY A 104 -16.54 -2.14 0.44
CA GLY A 104 -17.49 -1.25 1.10
C GLY A 104 -18.49 -0.62 0.13
N GLU A 105 -18.02 -0.08 -1.00
CA GLU A 105 -18.85 0.47 -2.08
C GLU A 105 -19.85 -0.57 -2.64
N LEU A 106 -19.44 -1.84 -2.70
CA LEU A 106 -20.26 -2.97 -3.16
C LEU A 106 -21.20 -3.53 -2.08
N GLY A 107 -21.21 -2.95 -0.86
CA GLY A 107 -22.02 -3.41 0.26
C GLY A 107 -21.63 -4.81 0.74
N VAL A 108 -20.36 -5.21 0.58
CA VAL A 108 -19.83 -6.46 1.12
C VAL A 108 -19.31 -6.21 2.52
N SER A 109 -19.78 -6.98 3.50
CA SER A 109 -19.36 -6.87 4.90
C SER A 109 -18.13 -7.73 5.23
N ASP A 110 -17.80 -8.68 4.36
CA ASP A 110 -16.63 -9.55 4.47
C ASP A 110 -15.42 -8.85 3.84
N PHE A 111 -14.48 -8.42 4.69
CA PHE A 111 -13.24 -7.77 4.29
C PHE A 111 -12.02 -8.72 4.34
N SER A 112 -12.24 -10.03 4.46
CA SER A 112 -11.18 -11.04 4.60
C SER A 112 -10.13 -10.99 3.49
N ILE A 113 -10.52 -10.61 2.25
CA ILE A 113 -9.56 -10.43 1.15
C ILE A 113 -8.57 -9.30 1.47
N ALA A 114 -9.05 -8.15 1.96
CA ALA A 114 -8.19 -7.02 2.29
C ALA A 114 -7.30 -7.33 3.51
N GLU A 115 -7.86 -7.99 4.52
CA GLU A 115 -7.12 -8.43 5.71
C GLU A 115 -6.01 -9.41 5.35
N ARG A 116 -6.30 -10.39 4.49
CA ARG A 116 -5.30 -11.36 4.03
C ARG A 116 -4.17 -10.70 3.22
N ILE A 117 -4.48 -9.72 2.37
CA ILE A 117 -3.45 -8.96 1.64
C ILE A 117 -2.51 -8.22 2.62
N LEU A 118 -3.04 -7.68 3.72
CA LEU A 118 -2.21 -7.04 4.75
C LEU A 118 -1.32 -8.05 5.49
N GLU A 119 -1.83 -9.25 5.78
CA GLU A 119 -1.03 -10.31 6.40
C GLU A 119 0.15 -10.73 5.52
N LEU A 120 -0.08 -10.85 4.21
CA LEU A 120 0.97 -11.17 3.23
C LEU A 120 2.06 -10.09 3.13
N ALA A 121 1.78 -8.87 3.58
CA ALA A 121 2.75 -7.79 3.60
C ALA A 121 3.88 -8.00 4.62
N ALA A 122 3.70 -8.93 5.57
CA ALA A 122 4.67 -9.32 6.59
C ALA A 122 5.38 -10.65 6.30
N ASP A 123 5.08 -11.30 5.16
CA ASP A 123 5.68 -12.59 4.78
C ASP A 123 6.96 -12.37 3.95
N ASP A 124 7.99 -13.15 4.25
CA ASP A 124 9.30 -13.10 3.61
C ASP A 124 9.38 -14.01 2.36
N ASP A 125 8.47 -14.98 2.21
CA ASP A 125 8.44 -15.87 1.04
C ASP A 125 7.65 -15.23 -0.13
N LEU A 126 8.38 -14.47 -0.96
CA LEU A 126 7.80 -13.79 -2.12
C LEU A 126 7.09 -14.74 -3.11
N LEU A 127 7.53 -15.99 -3.24
CA LEU A 127 6.89 -16.93 -4.16
C LEU A 127 5.51 -17.36 -3.62
N GLU A 128 5.42 -17.57 -2.32
CA GLU A 128 4.16 -17.92 -1.68
C GLU A 128 3.20 -16.72 -1.63
N VAL A 129 3.73 -15.52 -1.37
CA VAL A 129 2.98 -14.26 -1.47
C VAL A 129 2.37 -14.09 -2.86
N GLU A 130 3.13 -14.27 -3.94
CA GLU A 130 2.61 -14.14 -5.31
C GLU A 130 1.50 -15.16 -5.62
N LYS A 131 1.63 -16.41 -5.16
CA LYS A 131 0.57 -17.42 -5.33
C LYS A 131 -0.70 -17.05 -4.57
N GLU A 132 -0.55 -16.59 -3.33
CA GLU A 132 -1.69 -16.14 -2.51
C GLU A 132 -2.35 -14.91 -3.13
N LEU A 133 -1.59 -13.91 -3.56
CA LEU A 133 -2.12 -12.73 -4.25
C LEU A 133 -2.90 -13.10 -5.51
N TYR A 134 -2.39 -14.03 -6.31
CA TYR A 134 -3.11 -14.53 -7.47
C TYR A 134 -4.43 -15.24 -7.10
N SER A 135 -4.47 -15.96 -5.98
CA SER A 135 -5.68 -16.58 -5.46
C SER A 135 -6.70 -15.52 -5.00
N LEU A 136 -6.24 -14.53 -4.24
CA LEU A 136 -7.04 -13.41 -3.73
C LEU A 136 -7.58 -12.56 -4.88
N GLU A 137 -6.78 -12.30 -5.90
CA GLU A 137 -7.16 -11.59 -7.12
C GLU A 137 -8.33 -12.29 -7.83
N LYS A 138 -8.25 -13.61 -8.00
CA LYS A 138 -9.34 -14.41 -8.58
C LYS A 138 -10.61 -14.31 -7.75
N HIS A 139 -10.48 -14.34 -6.42
CA HIS A 139 -11.62 -14.23 -5.53
C HIS A 139 -12.27 -12.84 -5.63
N PHE A 140 -11.44 -11.79 -5.59
CA PHE A 140 -11.88 -10.40 -5.71
C PHE A 140 -12.55 -10.13 -7.06
N PHE A 141 -11.99 -10.65 -8.15
CA PHE A 141 -12.60 -10.54 -9.48
C PHE A 141 -13.99 -11.19 -9.54
N LYS A 142 -14.18 -12.37 -8.92
CA LYS A 142 -15.51 -13.01 -8.86
C LYS A 142 -16.53 -12.14 -8.13
N LEU A 143 -16.12 -11.50 -7.03
CA LEU A 143 -16.99 -10.56 -6.30
C LEU A 143 -17.35 -9.35 -7.17
N LEU A 144 -16.37 -8.76 -7.84
CA LEU A 144 -16.62 -7.65 -8.77
C LEU A 144 -17.57 -8.06 -9.89
N ALA A 145 -17.34 -9.20 -10.53
CA ALA A 145 -18.21 -9.68 -11.62
C ALA A 145 -19.64 -9.96 -11.16
N ALA A 146 -19.85 -10.33 -9.89
CA ALA A 146 -21.16 -10.62 -9.33
C ALA A 146 -21.90 -9.37 -8.84
N ARG A 147 -21.19 -8.43 -8.22
CA ARG A 147 -21.81 -7.31 -7.46
C ARG A 147 -21.58 -5.93 -8.06
N SER A 148 -20.61 -5.76 -8.95
CA SER A 148 -20.30 -4.46 -9.55
C SER A 148 -21.48 -3.92 -10.38
N PRO A 149 -21.84 -2.63 -10.24
CA PRO A 149 -22.82 -2.00 -11.12
C PRO A 149 -22.35 -2.00 -12.59
N TYR A 150 -21.04 -2.05 -12.84
CA TYR A 150 -20.45 -2.05 -14.18
C TYR A 150 -20.37 -3.45 -14.81
N ALA A 151 -20.73 -4.53 -14.09
CA ALA A 151 -20.54 -5.90 -14.56
C ALA A 151 -21.32 -6.23 -15.84
N LYS A 152 -22.49 -5.62 -16.04
CA LYS A 152 -23.27 -5.80 -17.28
C LYS A 152 -22.64 -5.05 -18.45
N GLU A 153 -22.29 -3.78 -18.24
CA GLU A 153 -21.62 -2.93 -19.25
C GLU A 153 -20.31 -3.57 -19.72
N CYS A 154 -19.46 -4.04 -18.80
CA CYS A 154 -18.19 -4.67 -19.15
C CYS A 154 -18.35 -5.99 -19.93
N ARG A 155 -19.40 -6.78 -19.65
CA ARG A 155 -19.73 -7.99 -20.44
C ARG A 155 -20.17 -7.64 -21.85
N GLU A 156 -21.02 -6.63 -22.00
CA GLU A 156 -21.46 -6.17 -23.33
C GLU A 156 -20.30 -5.59 -24.14
N PHE A 157 -19.39 -4.85 -23.49
CA PHE A 157 -18.16 -4.36 -24.10
C PHE A 157 -17.29 -5.52 -24.62
N ALA A 158 -17.03 -6.52 -23.78
CA ALA A 158 -16.23 -7.68 -24.17
C ALA A 158 -16.86 -8.45 -25.34
N ARG A 159 -18.18 -8.70 -25.30
CA ARG A 159 -18.90 -9.37 -26.39
C ARG A 159 -18.79 -8.59 -27.71
N LYS A 160 -19.00 -7.27 -27.69
CA LYS A 160 -18.87 -6.42 -28.88
C LYS A 160 -17.46 -6.44 -29.46
N LYS A 161 -16.43 -6.44 -28.59
CA LYS A 161 -15.01 -6.56 -29.00
C LYS A 161 -14.70 -7.91 -29.65
N LEU A 162 -15.35 -8.99 -29.22
CA LEU A 162 -15.09 -10.35 -29.68
C LEU A 162 -15.94 -10.81 -30.85
N GLU A 163 -17.05 -10.12 -31.15
CA GLU A 163 -17.95 -10.46 -32.26
C GLU A 163 -17.22 -10.70 -33.60
N PRO A 164 -16.21 -9.87 -34.01
CA PRO A 164 -15.49 -10.09 -35.26
C PRO A 164 -14.69 -11.41 -35.32
N PHE A 165 -14.38 -12.02 -34.17
CA PHE A 165 -13.54 -13.21 -34.06
C PHE A 165 -14.34 -14.49 -33.83
N ARG A 166 -15.66 -14.39 -33.62
CA ARG A 166 -16.53 -15.48 -33.20
C ARG A 166 -16.54 -16.70 -34.13
N THR A 167 -16.30 -16.50 -35.42
CA THR A 167 -16.26 -17.57 -36.42
C THR A 167 -14.86 -18.12 -36.69
N ARG A 168 -13.82 -17.43 -36.22
CA ARG A 168 -12.42 -17.76 -36.50
C ARG A 168 -11.72 -18.40 -35.32
N TRP A 169 -12.18 -18.11 -34.11
CA TRP A 169 -11.59 -18.61 -32.87
C TRP A 169 -12.47 -19.71 -32.29
N SER A 170 -11.83 -20.65 -31.59
CA SER A 170 -12.57 -21.67 -30.83
C SER A 170 -13.32 -21.04 -29.66
N ASP A 171 -14.44 -21.65 -29.28
CA ASP A 171 -15.25 -21.22 -28.14
C ASP A 171 -14.42 -21.09 -26.86
N LYS A 172 -13.43 -21.97 -26.66
CA LYS A 172 -12.52 -21.93 -25.52
C LYS A 172 -11.67 -20.65 -25.52
N VAL A 173 -11.12 -20.26 -26.67
CA VAL A 173 -10.31 -19.03 -26.80
C VAL A 173 -11.20 -17.80 -26.62
N LEU A 174 -12.41 -17.82 -27.18
CA LEU A 174 -13.37 -16.73 -27.00
C LEU A 174 -13.74 -16.54 -25.53
N ALA A 175 -14.07 -17.62 -24.81
CA ALA A 175 -14.46 -17.55 -23.41
C ALA A 175 -13.33 -17.04 -22.50
N LEU A 176 -12.09 -17.52 -22.70
CA LEU A 176 -10.92 -17.04 -21.95
C LEU A 176 -10.65 -15.55 -22.24
N THR A 177 -10.76 -15.14 -23.50
CA THR A 177 -10.54 -13.75 -23.89
C THR A 177 -11.65 -12.85 -23.35
N GLU A 178 -12.91 -13.30 -23.36
CA GLU A 178 -14.04 -12.58 -22.80
C GLU A 178 -13.83 -12.33 -21.31
N GLN A 179 -13.45 -13.36 -20.54
CA GLN A 179 -13.13 -13.20 -19.12
C GLN A 179 -12.00 -12.20 -18.89
N ALA A 180 -10.93 -12.24 -19.69
CA ALA A 180 -9.82 -11.30 -19.57
C ALA A 180 -10.23 -9.85 -19.86
N LEU A 181 -11.08 -9.63 -20.89
CA LEU A 181 -11.60 -8.31 -21.24
C LEU A 181 -12.56 -7.77 -20.16
N VAL A 182 -13.43 -8.62 -19.62
CA VAL A 182 -14.34 -8.25 -18.52
C VAL A 182 -13.53 -7.89 -17.27
N LYS A 183 -12.52 -8.70 -16.91
CA LYS A 183 -11.61 -8.44 -15.79
C LYS A 183 -10.93 -7.09 -15.94
N ARG A 184 -10.32 -6.83 -17.09
CA ARG A 184 -9.66 -5.57 -17.39
C ARG A 184 -10.61 -4.37 -17.30
N CYS A 185 -11.80 -4.46 -17.91
CA CYS A 185 -12.79 -3.38 -17.85
C CYS A 185 -13.23 -3.07 -16.41
N LEU A 186 -13.49 -4.11 -15.60
CA LEU A 186 -13.87 -3.93 -14.20
C LEU A 186 -12.75 -3.31 -13.37
N TRP A 187 -11.50 -3.71 -13.60
CA TRP A 187 -10.34 -3.11 -12.95
C TRP A 187 -10.16 -1.63 -13.29
N GLU A 188 -10.29 -1.26 -14.57
CA GLU A 188 -10.21 0.13 -15.01
C GLU A 188 -11.33 0.99 -14.37
N LYS A 189 -12.57 0.49 -14.36
CA LYS A 189 -13.73 1.21 -13.79
C LYS A 189 -13.62 1.42 -12.28
N HIS A 190 -13.03 0.47 -11.57
CA HIS A 190 -12.87 0.51 -10.11
C HIS A 190 -11.48 1.01 -9.67
N ASN A 191 -10.61 1.41 -10.60
CA ASN A 191 -9.22 1.82 -10.32
C ASN A 191 -8.50 0.82 -9.40
N VAL A 192 -8.57 -0.46 -9.73
CA VAL A 192 -7.98 -1.53 -8.93
C VAL A 192 -6.48 -1.65 -9.28
N PRO A 193 -5.57 -1.57 -8.29
CA PRO A 193 -4.15 -1.82 -8.51
C PRO A 193 -3.89 -3.29 -8.87
N GLU A 194 -2.75 -3.56 -9.51
CA GLU A 194 -2.35 -4.93 -9.84
C GLU A 194 -2.07 -5.73 -8.56
N PHE A 195 -2.51 -7.00 -8.55
CA PHE A 195 -2.25 -7.94 -7.46
C PHE A 195 -0.89 -8.61 -7.67
N THR A 196 0.18 -7.83 -7.58
CA THR A 196 1.56 -8.32 -7.67
C THR A 196 2.46 -7.50 -6.75
N THR A 197 3.45 -8.17 -6.18
CA THR A 197 4.56 -7.53 -5.47
C THR A 197 5.58 -6.92 -6.43
N ALA A 198 5.53 -7.28 -7.72
CA ALA A 198 6.35 -6.72 -8.78
C ALA A 198 5.84 -5.33 -9.18
N THR A 199 5.93 -4.34 -8.29
CA THR A 199 5.88 -2.95 -8.72
C THR A 199 7.15 -2.66 -9.50
N VAL A 200 6.98 -2.38 -10.80
CA VAL A 200 7.99 -1.91 -11.76
C VAL A 200 8.92 -0.88 -11.12
N THR A 201 10.22 -1.16 -11.20
CA THR A 201 11.38 -0.30 -10.89
C THR A 201 11.23 1.15 -11.32
#